data_AF-A0AB33BSA0-F1
#
_entry.id   AF-A0AB33BSA0-F1
#
_cell.length_a   1.000
_cell.length_b   1.000
_cell.length_c   1.000
_cell.angle_alpha   90.00
_cell.angle_beta   90.00
_cell.angle_gamma   90.00
#
_symmetry.space_group_name_H-M   'P 1'
#
loop_
_entity.id
_entity.type
_entity.pdbx_description
1 polymer ?
#
loop_
_entity_poly.entity_id
_entity_poly.type
_entity_poly.pdbx_seq_one_letter_code
_entity_poly.pdbx_strand_id
1 'polypeptide(L)'
;MTKAPFFLFICLFLGVIGGCNLNNPSSSTGTLNSRYNDEKPALSGDGRWLALLSNRRGSNQILLYDLQTKQYQTLGGLYTGQEITDSPSLSQTGRYLAYVVIIEGRPVIALYDRITDRSELLSQNYRGWLRNPRISPDGRYLVFESARRGQWDVEVLDRGPNIELDLPDGSPVESPKP
;
A
#
# COMPACT_ATOMS: atom_id res chain seq x y z
N MET A 1 -71.51 14.31 -53.86
CA MET A 1 -70.63 13.13 -53.61
C MET A 1 -69.22 13.64 -53.76
N THR A 2 -68.25 13.59 -52.85
CA THR A 2 -68.05 12.93 -51.54
C THR A 2 -66.83 13.65 -50.92
N LYS A 3 -66.79 13.76 -49.60
CA LYS A 3 -65.82 14.52 -48.78
C LYS A 3 -64.36 14.09 -49.03
N ALA A 4 -63.43 15.05 -49.09
CA ALA A 4 -61.99 14.81 -48.95
C ALA A 4 -61.52 15.23 -47.54
N PRO A 5 -60.70 14.45 -46.82
CA PRO A 5 -60.34 14.72 -45.43
C PRO A 5 -59.09 15.60 -45.32
N PHE A 6 -59.12 16.48 -44.32
CA PHE A 6 -58.00 17.29 -43.87
C PHE A 6 -57.15 16.44 -42.92
N PHE A 7 -55.94 16.03 -43.33
CA PHE A 7 -54.99 15.33 -42.46
C PHE A 7 -53.88 16.29 -42.04
N LEU A 8 -53.79 16.51 -40.73
CA LEU A 8 -52.81 17.32 -40.03
C LEU A 8 -51.46 16.58 -40.02
N PHE A 9 -50.43 17.15 -40.62
CA PHE A 9 -49.07 16.62 -40.59
C PHE A 9 -48.41 17.05 -39.26
N ILE A 10 -48.32 16.14 -38.29
CA ILE A 10 -47.53 16.33 -37.07
C ILE A 10 -46.11 15.83 -37.36
N CYS A 11 -45.15 16.75 -37.42
CA CYS A 11 -43.72 16.44 -37.46
C CYS A 11 -43.29 15.82 -36.12
N LEU A 12 -43.18 14.49 -36.08
CA LEU A 12 -42.55 13.78 -34.96
C LEU A 12 -41.04 13.69 -35.25
N PHE A 13 -40.26 14.58 -34.65
CA PHE A 13 -38.81 14.39 -34.50
C PHE A 13 -38.59 13.21 -33.54
N LEU A 14 -38.40 12.00 -34.09
CA LEU A 14 -37.82 10.90 -33.31
C LEU A 14 -36.34 11.21 -33.09
N GLY A 15 -36.05 11.76 -31.92
CA GLY A 15 -34.70 11.81 -31.39
C GLY A 15 -34.14 10.40 -31.28
N VAL A 16 -32.98 10.19 -31.90
CA VAL A 16 -32.15 9.00 -31.73
C VAL A 16 -31.72 8.99 -30.27
N ILE A 17 -32.34 8.13 -29.45
CA ILE A 17 -31.79 7.80 -28.15
C ILE A 17 -30.59 6.90 -28.44
N GLY A 18 -29.42 7.53 -28.59
CA GLY A 18 -28.15 6.82 -28.60
C GLY A 18 -28.07 6.03 -27.31
N GLY A 19 -28.11 4.70 -27.43
CA GLY A 19 -27.94 3.81 -26.30
C GLY A 19 -26.61 4.10 -25.64
N CYS A 20 -26.64 4.44 -24.35
CA CYS A 20 -25.46 4.33 -23.51
C CYS A 20 -25.12 2.84 -23.41
N ASN A 21 -24.30 2.34 -24.35
CA ASN A 21 -23.50 1.15 -24.10
C ASN A 21 -22.51 1.52 -23.00
N LEU A 22 -22.96 1.44 -21.76
CA LEU A 22 -22.08 1.21 -20.63
C LEU A 22 -21.54 -0.20 -20.82
N ASN A 23 -20.53 -0.32 -21.68
CA ASN A 23 -19.53 -1.36 -21.55
C ASN A 23 -18.90 -1.14 -20.18
N ASN A 24 -19.60 -1.57 -19.14
CA ASN A 24 -18.99 -1.81 -17.86
C ASN A 24 -18.05 -2.98 -18.20
N PRO A 25 -16.72 -2.78 -18.30
CA PRO A 25 -15.86 -3.93 -18.44
C PRO A 25 -16.18 -4.74 -17.20
N SER A 26 -16.81 -5.90 -17.41
CA SER A 26 -17.03 -6.90 -16.38
C SER A 26 -15.64 -7.30 -15.93
N SER A 27 -15.15 -6.52 -14.98
CA SER A 27 -13.86 -6.66 -14.36
C SER A 27 -14.07 -7.92 -13.55
N SER A 28 -13.62 -9.05 -14.10
CA SER A 28 -13.39 -10.26 -13.33
C SER A 28 -12.24 -9.95 -12.37
N THR A 29 -12.52 -9.13 -11.36
CA THR A 29 -11.61 -8.81 -10.28
C THR A 29 -11.51 -10.06 -9.42
N GLY A 30 -10.35 -10.73 -9.45
CA GLY A 30 -9.92 -11.46 -8.27
C GLY A 30 -9.99 -10.47 -7.11
N THR A 31 -10.92 -10.68 -6.18
CA THR A 31 -11.22 -9.68 -5.17
C THR A 31 -10.04 -9.60 -4.20
N LEU A 32 -9.42 -8.42 -4.09
CA LEU A 32 -8.40 -8.15 -3.06
C LEU A 32 -8.95 -8.44 -1.65
N ASN A 33 -10.22 -8.11 -1.46
CA ASN A 33 -10.91 -8.17 -0.18
C ASN A 33 -11.25 -9.60 0.24
N SER A 34 -11.24 -9.81 1.55
CA SER A 34 -11.71 -11.01 2.23
C SER A 34 -12.92 -10.70 3.12
N ARG A 35 -13.49 -11.72 3.78
CA ARG A 35 -14.54 -11.54 4.81
C ARG A 35 -13.98 -11.06 6.16
N TYR A 36 -12.67 -10.87 6.24
CA TYR A 36 -11.93 -10.50 7.43
C TYR A 36 -11.57 -9.01 7.38
N ASN A 37 -10.91 -8.50 8.41
CA ASN A 37 -10.43 -7.12 8.38
C ASN A 37 -9.22 -7.06 7.44
N ASP A 38 -9.35 -6.28 6.39
CA ASP A 38 -8.28 -5.88 5.48
C ASP A 38 -8.18 -4.35 5.55
N GLU A 39 -7.12 -3.86 6.20
CA GLU A 39 -7.01 -2.46 6.60
C GLU A 39 -5.59 -1.90 6.39
N LYS A 40 -5.46 -0.58 6.57
CA LYS A 40 -4.20 0.16 6.47
C LYS A 40 -3.42 -0.10 5.16
N PRO A 41 -4.02 0.15 3.99
CA PRO A 41 -3.35 -0.08 2.71
C PRO A 41 -2.16 0.89 2.53
N ALA A 42 -1.11 0.41 1.87
CA ALA A 42 0.03 1.21 1.47
C ALA A 42 0.55 0.80 0.09
N LEU A 43 0.74 1.78 -0.79
CA LEU A 43 1.31 1.59 -2.13
C LEU A 43 2.81 1.86 -2.12
N SER A 44 3.56 1.11 -2.92
CA SER A 44 4.92 1.49 -3.30
C SER A 44 4.92 2.72 -4.20
N GLY A 45 6.03 3.45 -4.23
CA GLY A 45 6.16 4.68 -5.02
C GLY A 45 6.02 4.47 -6.54
N ASP A 46 6.34 3.29 -7.03
CA ASP A 46 6.16 2.85 -8.43
C ASP A 46 4.74 2.33 -8.72
N GLY A 47 3.89 2.21 -7.70
CA GLY A 47 2.52 1.73 -7.82
C GLY A 47 2.36 0.24 -8.11
N ARG A 48 3.44 -0.56 -8.09
CA ARG A 48 3.37 -2.01 -8.37
C ARG A 48 2.88 -2.81 -7.17
N TRP A 49 3.24 -2.42 -5.96
CA TRP A 49 3.02 -3.20 -4.76
C TRP A 49 1.99 -2.54 -3.85
N LEU A 50 1.09 -3.36 -3.32
CA LEU A 50 0.15 -2.99 -2.27
C LEU A 50 0.43 -3.84 -1.03
N ALA A 51 0.82 -3.20 0.06
CA ALA A 51 0.82 -3.81 1.39
C ALA A 51 -0.50 -3.51 2.09
N LEU A 52 -1.01 -4.47 2.85
CA LEU A 52 -2.17 -4.28 3.73
C LEU A 52 -2.02 -5.13 4.99
N LEU A 53 -2.64 -4.67 6.08
CA LEU A 53 -2.83 -5.47 7.27
C LEU A 53 -4.08 -6.32 7.11
N SER A 54 -4.00 -7.60 7.45
CA SER A 54 -5.10 -8.53 7.33
C SER A 54 -5.13 -9.51 8.49
N ASN A 55 -6.31 -9.76 9.07
CA ASN A 55 -6.49 -10.77 10.13
C ASN A 55 -7.07 -12.10 9.62
N ARG A 56 -7.05 -12.35 8.30
CA ARG A 56 -7.61 -13.57 7.67
C ARG A 56 -7.00 -14.90 8.12
N ARG A 57 -5.87 -14.89 8.82
CA ARG A 57 -5.21 -16.08 9.39
C ARG A 57 -5.36 -16.20 10.92
N GLY A 58 -6.28 -15.45 11.52
CA GLY A 58 -6.55 -15.49 12.97
C GLY A 58 -5.70 -14.51 13.80
N SER A 59 -4.67 -13.91 13.19
CA SER A 59 -3.91 -12.79 13.74
C SER A 59 -3.59 -11.79 12.64
N ASN A 60 -3.31 -10.54 13.03
CA ASN A 60 -2.89 -9.49 12.10
C ASN A 60 -1.57 -9.88 11.42
N GLN A 61 -1.57 -9.84 10.10
CA GLN A 61 -0.41 -10.10 9.24
C GLN A 61 -0.33 -9.07 8.13
N ILE A 62 0.87 -8.74 7.68
CA ILE A 62 1.03 -7.96 6.45
C ILE A 62 0.94 -8.91 5.26
N LEU A 63 0.07 -8.57 4.32
CA LEU A 63 0.02 -9.19 3.00
C LEU A 63 0.60 -8.21 1.99
N LEU A 64 1.38 -8.74 1.05
CA LEU A 64 1.87 -7.99 -0.10
C LEU A 64 1.17 -8.50 -1.35
N TYR A 65 0.60 -7.60 -2.13
CA TYR A 65 -0.10 -7.88 -3.37
C TYR A 65 0.60 -7.19 -4.53
N ASP A 66 0.96 -7.96 -5.55
CA ASP A 66 1.48 -7.45 -6.81
C ASP A 66 0.30 -7.01 -7.67
N LEU A 67 0.15 -5.71 -7.88
CA LEU A 67 -0.93 -5.12 -8.68
C LEU A 67 -0.79 -5.43 -10.17
N GLN A 68 0.42 -5.75 -10.64
CA GLN A 68 0.69 -6.12 -12.03
C GLN A 68 0.27 -7.56 -12.30
N THR A 69 0.70 -8.51 -11.45
CA THR A 69 0.40 -9.94 -11.63
C THR A 69 -0.92 -10.38 -10.98
N LYS A 70 -1.51 -9.51 -10.15
CA LYS A 70 -2.73 -9.77 -9.38
C LYS A 70 -2.60 -10.93 -8.41
N GLN A 71 -1.41 -11.11 -7.83
CA GLN A 71 -1.09 -12.21 -6.91
C GLN A 71 -0.57 -11.70 -5.57
N TYR A 72 -0.84 -12.48 -4.51
CA TYR A 72 -0.20 -12.27 -3.22
C TYR A 72 1.22 -12.86 -3.22
N GLN A 73 2.16 -12.10 -2.66
CA GLN A 73 3.55 -12.51 -2.49
C GLN A 73 3.79 -12.94 -1.04
N THR A 74 4.55 -14.03 -0.86
CA THR A 74 5.00 -14.48 0.46
C THR A 74 6.12 -13.57 0.97
N LEU A 75 6.03 -13.17 2.25
CA LEU A 75 7.06 -12.43 2.98
C LEU A 75 7.62 -13.33 4.08
N GLY A 76 8.70 -14.06 3.79
CA GLY A 76 9.22 -15.12 4.66
C GLY A 76 9.95 -14.59 5.90
N GLY A 77 10.71 -13.51 5.72
CA GLY A 77 11.54 -12.90 6.75
C GLY A 77 10.85 -11.88 7.66
N LEU A 78 9.52 -11.75 7.61
CA LEU A 78 8.80 -10.97 8.60
C LEU A 78 8.93 -11.60 9.99
N TYR A 79 8.90 -10.77 11.02
CA TYR A 79 8.75 -11.23 12.41
C TYR A 79 7.42 -11.99 12.57
N THR A 80 7.47 -13.32 12.47
CA THR A 80 6.33 -14.23 12.55
C THR A 80 6.11 -14.71 13.99
N GLY A 81 4.85 -14.74 14.42
CA GLY A 81 4.47 -15.12 15.79
C GLY A 81 4.40 -13.95 16.77
N GLN A 82 4.85 -12.76 16.36
CA GLN A 82 4.55 -11.50 17.05
C GLN A 82 3.30 -10.85 16.45
N GLU A 83 2.64 -9.99 17.24
CA GLU A 83 1.51 -9.20 16.77
C GLU A 83 2.02 -8.03 15.92
N ILE A 84 1.54 -7.93 14.67
CA ILE A 84 1.73 -6.75 13.82
C ILE A 84 0.53 -5.84 14.01
N THR A 85 0.77 -4.58 14.37
CA THR A 85 -0.30 -3.72 14.91
C THR A 85 -0.62 -2.48 14.09
N ASP A 86 0.19 -2.14 13.08
CA ASP A 86 0.05 -0.84 12.43
C ASP A 86 0.32 -0.82 10.92
N SER A 87 0.07 0.34 10.34
CA SER A 87 0.06 0.66 8.91
C SER A 87 1.40 0.36 8.27
N PRO A 88 1.49 -0.63 7.35
CA PRO A 88 2.68 -0.83 6.56
C PRO A 88 3.01 0.43 5.75
N SER A 89 4.29 0.63 5.43
CA SER A 89 4.74 1.66 4.49
C SER A 89 5.76 1.06 3.55
N LEU A 90 5.59 1.29 2.25
CA LEU A 90 6.50 0.80 1.21
C LEU A 90 7.39 1.93 0.68
N SER A 91 8.61 1.59 0.29
CA SER A 91 9.54 2.47 -0.44
C SER A 91 9.22 2.50 -1.95
N GLN A 92 10.08 3.14 -2.76
CA GLN A 92 9.85 3.43 -4.18
C GLN A 92 9.51 2.18 -5.01
N THR A 93 10.39 1.17 -5.07
CA THR A 93 10.12 -0.13 -5.75
C THR A 93 9.43 -1.13 -4.81
N GLY A 94 9.08 -0.65 -3.62
CA GLY A 94 8.59 -1.44 -2.51
C GLY A 94 9.65 -2.35 -1.90
N ARG A 95 10.94 -2.22 -2.22
CA ARG A 95 12.01 -3.05 -1.64
C ARG A 95 11.93 -3.08 -0.11
N TYR A 96 11.75 -1.92 0.50
CA TYR A 96 11.64 -1.77 1.93
C TYR A 96 10.18 -1.64 2.36
N LEU A 97 9.85 -2.35 3.44
CA LEU A 97 8.56 -2.33 4.11
C LEU A 97 8.78 -1.98 5.59
N ALA A 98 8.34 -0.80 6.01
CA ALA A 98 8.32 -0.42 7.42
C ALA A 98 6.98 -0.79 8.06
N TYR A 99 7.03 -1.30 9.29
CA TYR A 99 5.83 -1.71 10.04
C TYR A 99 6.10 -1.75 11.55
N VAL A 100 5.03 -1.84 12.35
CA VAL A 100 5.13 -1.98 13.81
C VAL A 100 4.85 -3.42 14.22
N VAL A 101 5.75 -3.98 15.02
CA VAL A 101 5.61 -5.28 15.67
C VAL A 101 5.63 -5.12 17.18
N ILE A 102 4.89 -5.96 17.91
CA ILE A 102 4.94 -6.01 19.36
C ILE A 102 6.01 -7.01 19.80
N ILE A 103 7.02 -6.52 20.51
CA ILE A 103 8.09 -7.33 21.12
C ILE A 103 8.05 -7.08 22.63
N GLU A 104 7.88 -8.14 23.42
CA GLU A 104 7.80 -8.06 24.89
C GLU A 104 6.79 -7.02 25.39
N GLY A 105 5.64 -6.92 24.70
CA GLY A 105 4.58 -5.97 25.03
C GLY A 105 4.84 -4.52 24.64
N ARG A 106 5.90 -4.25 23.85
CA ARG A 106 6.26 -2.90 23.38
C ARG A 106 6.19 -2.80 21.86
N PRO A 107 5.69 -1.69 21.30
CA PRO A 107 5.77 -1.46 19.87
C PRO A 107 7.21 -1.18 19.45
N VAL A 108 7.65 -1.85 18.40
CA VAL A 108 8.94 -1.66 17.76
C VAL A 108 8.72 -1.51 16.26
N ILE A 109 9.30 -0.48 15.67
CA ILE A 109 9.35 -0.34 14.22
C ILE A 109 10.40 -1.29 13.67
N ALA A 110 9.95 -2.19 12.80
CA ALA A 110 10.75 -3.10 12.02
C ALA A 110 10.81 -2.63 10.56
N LEU A 111 11.90 -2.95 9.88
CA LEU A 111 12.06 -2.76 8.45
C LEU A 111 12.38 -4.09 7.79
N TYR A 112 11.54 -4.50 6.86
CA TYR A 112 11.75 -5.68 6.05
C TYR A 112 12.31 -5.30 4.68
N ASP A 113 13.43 -5.92 4.29
CA ASP A 113 14.02 -5.83 2.96
C ASP A 113 13.59 -7.06 2.15
N ARG A 114 12.74 -6.85 1.13
CA ARG A 114 12.21 -7.88 0.25
C ARG A 114 13.26 -8.56 -0.62
N ILE A 115 14.36 -7.88 -0.94
CA ILE A 115 15.42 -8.43 -1.79
C ILE A 115 16.23 -9.44 -1.00
N THR A 116 16.51 -9.14 0.27
CA THR A 116 17.27 -10.05 1.14
C THR A 116 16.40 -11.01 1.95
N ASP A 117 15.08 -10.81 1.96
CA ASP A 117 14.10 -11.52 2.78
C ASP A 117 14.45 -11.46 4.28
N ARG A 118 14.85 -10.29 4.78
CA ARG A 118 15.27 -10.08 6.18
C ARG A 118 14.60 -8.88 6.80
N SER A 119 14.35 -8.96 8.11
CA SER A 119 13.88 -7.83 8.91
C SER A 119 14.96 -7.32 9.86
N GLU A 120 15.02 -6.00 10.05
CA GLU A 120 15.81 -5.30 11.05
C GLU A 120 14.91 -4.53 12.02
N LEU A 121 15.30 -4.42 13.30
CA LEU A 121 14.60 -3.60 14.29
C LEU A 121 15.24 -2.22 14.35
N LEU A 122 14.53 -1.20 13.86
CA LEU A 122 15.06 0.17 13.78
C LEU A 122 14.92 0.96 15.09
N SER A 123 14.07 0.50 16.01
CA SER A 123 13.69 1.27 17.20
C SER A 123 13.63 0.42 18.48
N GLN A 124 14.40 -0.68 18.55
CA GLN A 124 14.41 -1.55 19.74
C GLN A 124 14.78 -0.80 21.03
N ASN A 125 15.60 0.24 20.92
CA ASN A 125 16.04 1.05 22.07
C ASN A 125 15.10 2.23 22.38
N TYR A 126 14.01 2.40 21.64
CA TYR A 126 13.04 3.45 21.91
C TYR A 126 12.20 3.11 23.13
N ARG A 127 12.17 4.02 24.10
CA ARG A 127 11.40 3.87 25.34
C ARG A 127 10.13 4.71 25.27
N GLY A 128 9.10 4.19 24.61
CA GLY A 128 7.79 4.83 24.48
C GLY A 128 6.86 4.09 23.53
N TRP A 129 5.61 4.55 23.43
CA TRP A 129 4.71 4.09 22.38
C TRP A 129 5.12 4.68 21.04
N LEU A 130 5.00 3.87 19.98
CA LEU A 130 5.34 4.22 18.60
C LEU A 130 4.17 3.81 17.70
N ARG A 131 3.87 4.60 16.68
CA ARG A 131 2.86 4.29 15.66
C ARG A 131 3.11 5.05 14.35
N ASN A 132 2.35 4.69 13.33
CA ASN A 132 2.27 5.29 12.00
C ASN A 132 3.66 5.47 11.33
N PRO A 133 4.51 4.43 11.23
CA PRO A 133 5.78 4.56 10.53
C PRO A 133 5.57 4.81 9.03
N ARG A 134 6.36 5.71 8.45
CA ARG A 134 6.39 5.99 7.01
C ARG A 134 7.82 6.08 6.53
N ILE A 135 8.18 5.25 5.57
CA ILE A 135 9.52 5.25 4.97
C ILE A 135 9.56 6.16 3.75
N SER A 136 10.68 6.85 3.54
CA SER A 136 10.92 7.63 2.34
C SER A 136 11.04 6.74 1.10
N PRO A 137 10.77 7.26 -0.11
CA PRO A 137 10.85 6.48 -1.33
C PRO A 137 12.23 5.82 -1.55
N ASP A 138 13.31 6.56 -1.27
CA ASP A 138 14.69 6.06 -1.36
C ASP A 138 15.08 5.07 -0.24
N GLY A 139 14.20 4.86 0.75
CA GLY A 139 14.44 4.00 1.89
C GLY A 139 15.32 4.61 2.98
N ARG A 140 15.85 5.84 2.86
CA ARG A 140 16.82 6.39 3.83
C ARG A 140 16.21 6.87 5.13
N TYR A 141 15.09 7.59 5.04
CA TYR A 141 14.44 8.22 6.18
C TYR A 141 13.19 7.46 6.59
N LEU A 142 12.94 7.42 7.88
CA LEU A 142 11.71 6.91 8.46
C LEU A 142 11.12 8.00 9.34
N VAL A 143 9.85 8.31 9.16
CA VAL A 143 9.10 9.19 10.06
C VAL A 143 8.06 8.39 10.83
N PHE A 144 7.80 8.73 12.09
CA PHE A 144 6.84 8.03 12.93
C PHE A 144 6.34 8.92 14.06
N GLU A 145 5.23 8.52 14.69
CA GLU A 145 4.71 9.17 15.89
C GLU A 145 5.25 8.47 17.14
N SER A 146 5.74 9.23 18.12
CA SER A 146 6.22 8.71 19.40
C SER A 146 5.61 9.44 20.59
N ALA A 147 5.25 8.68 21.63
CA ALA A 147 4.77 9.22 22.91
C ALA A 147 5.84 9.22 24.01
N ARG A 148 7.13 9.09 23.67
CA ARG A 148 8.22 8.91 24.67
C ARG A 148 8.42 10.11 25.62
N ARG A 149 7.87 11.29 25.30
CA ARG A 149 7.96 12.52 26.11
C ARG A 149 6.67 12.85 26.88
N GLY A 150 5.65 12.00 26.80
CA GLY A 150 4.34 12.22 27.45
C GLY A 150 3.26 12.81 26.52
N GLN A 151 3.64 13.30 25.34
CA GLN A 151 2.76 13.70 24.25
C GLN A 151 3.19 13.02 22.94
N TRP A 152 2.28 12.95 21.97
CA TRP A 152 2.59 12.44 20.63
C TRP A 152 3.37 13.48 19.82
N ASP A 153 4.63 13.16 19.53
CA ASP A 153 5.52 13.94 18.67
C ASP A 153 5.77 13.20 17.34
N VAL A 154 6.05 13.92 16.26
CA VAL A 154 6.55 13.34 15.01
C VAL A 154 8.07 13.34 15.04
N GLU A 155 8.67 12.18 14.79
CA GLU A 155 10.11 11.97 14.85
C GLU A 155 10.63 11.44 13.51
N VAL A 156 11.90 11.77 13.22
CA VAL A 156 12.60 11.32 12.00
C VAL A 156 13.80 10.48 12.40
N LEU A 157 13.96 9.33 11.76
CA LEU A 157 15.12 8.45 11.86
C LEU A 157 15.82 8.41 10.50
N ASP A 158 17.07 8.87 10.46
CA ASP A 158 17.97 8.69 9.31
C ASP A 158 18.69 7.34 9.49
N ARG A 159 18.52 6.43 8.53
CA ARG A 159 19.22 5.13 8.53
C ARG A 159 20.70 5.26 8.18
N GLY A 160 21.14 6.45 7.77
CA GLY A 160 22.53 6.80 7.51
C GLY A 160 22.94 6.61 6.05
N PRO A 161 24.17 7.01 5.70
CA PRO A 161 24.65 7.00 4.31
C PRO A 161 25.11 5.62 3.80
N ASN A 162 25.29 4.65 4.70
CA ASN A 162 25.84 3.33 4.37
C ASN A 162 24.75 2.28 4.12
N ILE A 163 23.51 2.71 4.01
CA ILE A 163 22.40 1.83 3.62
C ILE A 163 22.33 1.74 2.11
N GLU A 164 21.84 0.61 1.63
CA GLU A 164 21.45 0.48 0.24
C GLU A 164 20.15 1.27 0.03
N LEU A 165 20.12 2.12 -1.00
CA LEU A 165 18.93 2.92 -1.31
C LEU A 165 17.97 2.10 -2.19
N ASP A 166 16.68 2.38 -2.03
CA ASP A 166 15.66 1.93 -2.97
C ASP A 166 15.51 2.95 -4.11
N LEU A 167 16.29 2.75 -5.16
CA LEU A 167 16.27 3.62 -6.34
C LEU A 167 15.35 3.05 -7.41
N PRO A 168 14.66 3.90 -8.20
CA PRO A 168 13.92 3.45 -9.37
C PRO A 168 14.78 2.58 -10.31
N ASP A 169 14.16 1.62 -10.98
CA ASP A 169 14.82 0.82 -12.00
C ASP A 169 15.48 1.72 -13.06
N GLY A 170 16.73 1.40 -13.40
CA GLY A 170 17.54 2.17 -14.36
C GLY A 170 18.20 3.42 -13.78
N SER A 171 18.09 3.67 -12.47
CA SER A 171 18.86 4.74 -11.82
C SER A 171 20.38 4.51 -11.98
N PRO A 172 21.17 5.56 -12.27
CA PRO A 172 22.62 5.43 -12.35
C PRO A 172 23.19 4.94 -11.02
N VAL A 173 24.02 3.89 -11.05
CA VAL A 173 24.81 3.50 -9.88
C VAL A 173 25.96 4.48 -9.77
N GLU A 174 25.91 5.35 -8.78
CA GLU A 174 27.01 6.26 -8.50
C GLU A 174 28.22 5.42 -8.06
N SER A 175 29.28 5.43 -8.89
CA SER A 175 30.49 4.69 -8.56
C SER A 175 31.16 5.32 -7.35
N PRO A 176 31.75 4.54 -6.42
CA PRO A 176 32.53 5.11 -5.33
C PRO A 176 33.57 6.07 -5.90
N LYS A 177 33.58 7.31 -5.41
CA LYS A 177 34.62 8.27 -5.79
C LYS A 177 35.97 7.70 -5.32
N PRO A 178 36.99 7.63 -6.20
CA PRO A 178 38.30 7.09 -5.83
C PRO A 178 38.99 7.92 -4.75
#